data_AF-A0A9D1EHM4-F1
#
_entry.id   AF-A0A9D1EHM4-F1
#
_cell.length_a   1.000
_cell.length_b   1.000
_cell.length_c   1.000
_cell.angle_alpha   90.00
_cell.angle_beta   90.00
_cell.angle_gamma   90.00
#
_symmetry.space_group_name_H-M   'P 1'
#
loop_
_entity.id
_entity.type
_entity.pdbx_description
1 polymer ?
#
loop_
_entity_poly.entity_id
_entity_poly.type
_entity_poly.pdbx_seq_one_letter_code
_entity_poly.pdbx_strand_id
1 'polypeptide(L)'
;MTAFGIGIHGQCPQSRPPLGVQRPCAVKCWFTARGRAMPLTMKLEDEAGEIRQVRELEILETERKYYAGVCTWEYRCRFLLGETYRLGTLQFQPESCRWKLYLPAEP
;
A
#
# COMPACT_ATOMS: atom_id res chain seq x y z
N MET A 1 39.23 -13.96 23.86
CA MET A 1 37.76 -14.05 23.92
C MET A 1 37.19 -13.20 22.79
N THR A 2 36.77 -13.82 21.68
CA THR A 2 36.04 -13.12 20.61
C THR A 2 34.54 -13.21 20.90
N ALA A 3 33.98 -12.14 21.45
CA ALA A 3 32.54 -12.00 21.62
C ALA A 3 31.95 -11.57 20.27
N PHE A 4 31.42 -12.53 19.50
CA PHE A 4 30.54 -12.22 18.38
C PHE A 4 29.17 -11.88 18.95
N GLY A 5 28.85 -10.58 19.01
CA GLY A 5 27.51 -10.10 19.29
C GLY A 5 26.59 -10.44 18.12
N ILE A 6 26.01 -11.64 18.14
CA ILE A 6 24.95 -12.01 17.21
C ILE A 6 23.70 -11.28 17.68
N GLY A 7 23.49 -10.08 17.15
CA GLY A 7 22.24 -9.37 17.30
C GLY A 7 21.13 -10.27 16.76
N ILE A 8 20.37 -10.88 17.65
CA ILE A 8 19.10 -11.52 17.36
C ILE A 8 18.17 -10.44 16.83
N HIS A 9 18.24 -10.18 15.52
CA HIS A 9 17.27 -9.38 14.81
C HIS A 9 15.97 -10.17 14.88
N GLY A 10 15.07 -9.75 15.79
CA GLY A 10 13.75 -10.35 15.90
C GLY A 10 13.11 -10.37 14.52
N GLN A 11 12.92 -11.56 13.96
CA GLN A 11 12.33 -11.71 12.64
C GLN A 11 10.94 -11.09 12.70
N CYS A 12 10.74 -9.97 12.00
CA CYS A 12 9.42 -9.39 11.87
C CYS A 12 8.51 -10.42 11.18
N PRO A 13 7.28 -10.65 11.68
CA PRO A 13 6.37 -11.63 11.11
C PRO A 13 6.16 -11.37 9.62
N GLN A 14 6.49 -12.36 8.79
CA GLN A 14 6.32 -12.23 7.34
C GLN A 14 4.83 -12.33 7.01
N SER A 15 4.34 -11.36 6.26
CA SER A 15 2.94 -11.29 5.85
C SER A 15 2.72 -11.89 4.46
N ARG A 16 1.51 -12.37 4.18
CA ARG A 16 1.09 -12.76 2.83
C ARG A 16 0.58 -11.53 2.06
N PRO A 17 0.97 -11.33 0.79
CA PRO A 17 0.45 -10.22 -0.01
C PRO A 17 -1.08 -10.24 -0.06
N PRO A 18 -1.72 -9.07 -0.21
CA PRO A 18 -3.16 -9.01 -0.47
C PRO A 18 -3.52 -9.85 -1.68
N LEU A 19 -4.60 -10.61 -1.57
CA LEU A 19 -5.20 -11.31 -2.71
C LEU A 19 -5.85 -10.28 -3.65
N GLY A 20 -5.76 -10.50 -4.95
CA GLY A 20 -6.42 -9.66 -5.95
C GLY A 20 -5.50 -9.22 -7.09
N VAL A 21 -6.02 -8.33 -7.93
CA VAL A 21 -5.31 -7.78 -9.08
C VAL A 21 -4.48 -6.58 -8.64
N GLN A 22 -3.17 -6.68 -8.84
CA GLN A 22 -2.24 -5.57 -8.58
C GLN A 22 -2.26 -4.59 -9.76
N ARG A 23 -2.44 -3.31 -9.48
CA ARG A 23 -2.32 -2.22 -10.46
C ARG A 23 -1.30 -1.17 -10.00
N PRO A 24 -0.45 -0.66 -10.91
CA PRO A 24 0.37 0.50 -10.62
C PRO A 24 -0.51 1.73 -10.41
N CYS A 25 -0.07 2.65 -9.55
CA CYS A 25 -0.79 3.90 -9.31
C CYS A 25 0.15 5.01 -8.86
N ALA A 26 -0.24 6.25 -9.13
CA ALA A 26 0.35 7.45 -8.56
C ALA A 26 -0.53 7.93 -7.41
N VAL A 27 0.07 8.24 -6.26
CA VAL A 27 -0.66 8.65 -5.06
C VAL A 27 -0.16 10.00 -4.58
N LYS A 28 -1.09 10.92 -4.34
CA LYS A 28 -0.82 12.15 -3.59
C LYS A 28 -0.97 11.81 -2.11
N CYS A 29 0.06 12.08 -1.30
CA CYS A 29 0.05 11.81 0.12
C CYS A 29 0.63 12.97 0.93
N TRP A 30 0.25 13.03 2.20
CA TRP A 30 1.00 13.76 3.21
C TRP A 30 1.97 12.83 3.92
N PHE A 31 3.04 13.38 4.46
CA PHE A 31 3.83 12.70 5.48
C PHE A 31 3.55 13.36 6.82
N THR A 32 3.19 12.56 7.81
CA THR A 32 3.06 13.02 9.19
C THR A 32 4.43 13.37 9.77
N ALA A 33 4.47 14.13 10.87
CA ALA A 33 5.72 14.43 11.58
C ALA A 33 6.49 13.16 12.04
N ARG A 34 5.80 12.02 12.17
CA ARG A 34 6.40 10.71 12.50
C ARG A 34 6.86 9.91 11.27
N GLY A 35 6.85 10.51 10.08
CA GLY A 35 7.29 9.89 8.84
C GLY A 35 6.29 8.91 8.20
N ARG A 36 5.07 8.78 8.73
CA ARG A 36 4.03 7.93 8.12
C ARG A 36 3.39 8.66 6.93
N ALA A 37 3.34 8.00 5.77
CA ALA A 37 2.59 8.46 4.61
C ALA A 37 1.08 8.36 4.85
N MET A 38 0.31 9.36 4.44
CA MET A 38 -1.16 9.41 4.53
C MET A 38 -1.70 9.69 3.13
N PRO A 39 -2.23 8.68 2.44
CA PRO A 39 -2.74 8.84 1.07
C PRO A 39 -4.00 9.71 1.05
N LEU A 40 -4.12 10.56 0.02
CA LEU A 40 -5.22 11.52 -0.14
C LEU A 40 -6.02 11.25 -1.41
N THR A 41 -5.31 11.17 -2.54
CA THR A 41 -5.90 10.97 -3.86
C THR A 41 -5.01 10.05 -4.68
N MET A 42 -5.57 9.38 -5.68
CA MET A 42 -4.83 8.46 -6.53
C MET A 42 -5.15 8.69 -8.01
N LYS A 43 -4.19 8.40 -8.88
CA LYS A 43 -4.40 8.18 -10.30
C LYS A 43 -3.96 6.77 -10.67
N LEU A 44 -4.76 6.10 -11.49
CA LEU A 44 -4.48 4.76 -12.01
C LEU A 44 -4.91 4.69 -13.47
N GLU A 45 -4.27 3.79 -14.20
CA GLU A 45 -4.67 3.45 -15.57
C GLU A 45 -5.79 2.40 -15.52
N ASP A 46 -6.85 2.62 -16.31
CA ASP A 46 -7.91 1.63 -16.50
C ASP A 46 -7.56 0.61 -17.60
N GLU A 47 -8.48 -0.30 -17.90
CA GLU A 47 -8.25 -1.35 -18.90
C GLU A 47 -8.17 -0.83 -20.34
N ALA A 48 -8.69 0.38 -20.59
CA ALA A 48 -8.60 1.05 -21.88
C ALA A 48 -7.32 1.89 -22.02
N GLY A 49 -6.45 1.92 -21.00
CA GLY A 49 -5.25 2.76 -20.99
C GLY A 49 -5.51 4.20 -20.54
N GLU A 50 -6.72 4.52 -20.08
CA GLU A 50 -7.08 5.88 -19.69
C GLU A 50 -6.73 6.17 -18.23
N ILE A 51 -6.16 7.35 -17.97
CA ILE A 51 -5.80 7.76 -16.61
C ILE A 51 -7.06 8.21 -15.86
N ARG A 52 -7.51 7.38 -14.91
CA ARG A 52 -8.59 7.69 -13.99
C ARG A 52 -8.08 8.35 -12.73
N GLN A 53 -8.76 9.40 -12.29
CA GLN A 53 -8.46 10.09 -11.03
C GLN A 53 -9.48 9.73 -9.96
N VAL A 54 -8.99 9.15 -8.86
CA VAL A 54 -9.71 8.96 -7.61
C VAL A 54 -9.46 10.17 -6.72
N ARG A 55 -10.51 10.97 -6.50
CA ARG A 55 -10.42 12.26 -5.78
C ARG A 55 -10.47 12.14 -4.27
N GLU A 56 -11.03 11.06 -3.76
CA GLU A 56 -11.20 10.84 -2.33
C GLU A 56 -10.90 9.39 -1.99
N LEU A 57 -10.04 9.20 -0.98
CA LEU A 57 -9.69 7.91 -0.42
C LEU A 57 -10.16 7.90 1.03
N GLU A 58 -11.16 7.08 1.34
CA GLU A 58 -11.56 6.82 2.71
C GLU A 58 -10.70 5.69 3.27
N ILE A 59 -9.81 6.00 4.20
CA ILE A 59 -8.91 5.02 4.81
C ILE A 59 -9.63 4.33 5.96
N LEU A 60 -9.92 3.05 5.79
CA LEU A 60 -10.63 2.21 6.76
C LEU A 60 -9.67 1.63 7.79
N GLU A 61 -8.46 1.29 7.37
CA GLU A 61 -7.47 0.63 8.21
C GLU A 61 -6.06 0.94 7.69
N THR A 62 -5.09 0.96 8.61
CA THR A 62 -3.68 1.16 8.28
C THR A 62 -2.82 0.20 9.08
N GLU A 63 -1.99 -0.56 8.39
CA GLU A 63 -1.11 -1.55 9.00
C GLU A 63 0.30 -1.45 8.43
N ARG A 64 1.31 -1.77 9.24
CA ARG A 64 2.70 -1.91 8.78
C ARG A 64 3.06 -3.38 8.78
N LYS A 65 3.39 -3.90 7.59
CA LYS A 65 3.75 -5.30 7.36
C LYS A 65 5.15 -5.44 6.80
N TYR A 66 5.65 -6.67 6.85
CA TYR A 66 6.92 -7.03 6.22
C TYR A 66 6.70 -8.15 5.21
N TYR A 67 7.18 -7.93 3.99
CA TYR A 67 7.10 -8.87 2.88
C TYR A 67 8.50 -9.18 2.40
N ALA A 68 8.96 -10.42 2.62
CA ALA A 68 10.33 -10.83 2.33
C ALA A 68 11.36 -9.85 2.93
N GLY A 69 11.11 -9.38 4.16
CA GLY A 69 11.94 -8.40 4.87
C GLY A 69 11.75 -6.93 4.47
N VAL A 70 10.95 -6.60 3.45
CA VAL A 70 10.69 -5.22 3.02
C VAL A 70 9.54 -4.62 3.83
N CYS A 71 9.75 -3.44 4.44
CA CYS A 71 8.69 -2.75 5.17
C CYS A 71 7.65 -2.22 4.18
N THR A 72 6.38 -2.51 4.40
CA THR A 72 5.29 -2.04 3.55
C THR A 72 4.15 -1.53 4.42
N TRP A 73 3.65 -0.34 4.09
CA TRP A 73 2.44 0.20 4.68
C TRP A 73 1.25 -0.21 3.84
N GLU A 74 0.25 -0.84 4.46
CA GLU A 74 -1.02 -1.16 3.85
C GLU A 74 -2.09 -0.19 4.33
N TYR A 75 -2.86 0.34 3.38
CA TYR A 75 -4.02 1.19 3.65
C TYR A 75 -5.22 0.53 3.00
N ARG A 76 -6.07 -0.09 3.82
CA ARG A 76 -7.36 -0.59 3.34
C ARG A 76 -8.26 0.61 3.15
N CYS A 77 -8.76 0.80 1.93
CA CYS A 77 -9.50 2.00 1.58
C CYS A 77 -10.75 1.70 0.77
N ARG A 78 -11.74 2.57 0.93
CA ARG A 78 -12.91 2.68 0.05
C ARG A 78 -12.77 3.92 -0.81
N PHE A 79 -13.11 3.80 -2.08
CA PHE A 79 -13.04 4.92 -3.02
C PHE A 79 -14.00 4.76 -4.19
N LEU A 80 -14.34 5.87 -4.83
CA LEU A 80 -15.17 5.89 -6.03
C LEU A 80 -14.30 5.74 -7.28
N LEU A 81 -14.60 4.76 -8.12
CA LEU A 81 -13.97 4.58 -9.44
C LEU A 81 -15.07 4.47 -10.49
N GLY A 82 -15.12 5.43 -11.42
CA GLY A 82 -16.29 5.61 -12.26
C GLY A 82 -17.50 6.02 -11.41
N GLU A 83 -18.57 5.23 -11.44
CA GLU A 83 -19.80 5.47 -10.68
C GLU A 83 -19.99 4.50 -9.52
N THR A 84 -19.00 3.66 -9.21
CA THR A 84 -19.14 2.63 -8.18
C THR A 84 -18.07 2.71 -7.10
N TYR A 85 -18.49 2.50 -5.85
CA TYR A 85 -17.56 2.35 -4.74
C TYR A 85 -16.84 1.00 -4.84
N ARG A 86 -15.53 1.04 -4.67
CA ARG A 86 -14.65 -0.12 -4.62
C ARG A 86 -13.93 -0.14 -3.29
N LEU A 87 -13.68 -1.36 -2.80
CA LEU A 87 -12.74 -1.62 -1.73
C LEU A 87 -11.41 -2.02 -2.36
N GLY A 88 -10.31 -1.54 -1.81
CA GLY A 88 -8.97 -1.92 -2.23
C GLY A 88 -7.95 -1.73 -1.12
N THR A 89 -6.74 -2.19 -1.38
CA THR A 89 -5.60 -2.00 -0.49
C THR A 89 -4.51 -1.26 -1.23
N LEU A 90 -4.15 -0.06 -0.76
CA LEU A 90 -2.95 0.63 -1.21
C LEU A 90 -1.75 0.11 -0.42
N GLN A 91 -0.69 -0.25 -1.12
CA GLN A 91 0.60 -0.56 -0.54
C GLN A 91 1.60 0.54 -0.87
N PHE A 92 2.29 1.04 0.16
CA PHE A 92 3.44 1.92 0.01
C PHE A 92 4.70 1.23 0.51
N GLN A 93 5.72 1.15 -0.34
CA GLN A 93 7.04 0.60 -0.04
C GLN A 93 8.04 1.75 0.09
N PRO A 94 8.39 2.19 1.32
CA PRO A 94 9.22 3.38 1.53
C PRO A 94 10.59 3.29 0.86
N GLU A 95 11.22 2.11 0.87
CA GLU A 95 12.57 1.86 0.35
C GLU A 95 12.67 2.10 -1.16
N SER A 96 11.58 1.87 -1.89
CA SER A 96 11.51 2.10 -3.33
C SER A 96 10.66 3.31 -3.73
N CYS A 97 10.00 3.94 -2.76
CA CYS A 97 9.03 5.02 -2.97
C CYS A 97 7.93 4.66 -3.98
N ARG A 98 7.49 3.39 -3.98
CA ARG A 98 6.47 2.87 -4.92
C ARG A 98 5.13 2.66 -4.24
N TRP A 99 4.08 3.01 -4.97
CA TRP A 99 2.69 2.73 -4.63
C TRP A 99 2.13 1.64 -5.54
N LYS A 100 1.33 0.75 -4.95
CA LYS A 100 0.59 -0.30 -5.65
C LYS A 100 -0.83 -0.34 -5.10
N LEU A 101 -1.80 -0.56 -5.97
CA LEU A 101 -3.18 -0.82 -5.59
C LEU A 101 -3.49 -2.30 -5.78
N TYR A 102 -4.09 -2.93 -4.78
CA TYR A 102 -4.66 -4.27 -4.88
C TYR A 102 -6.17 -4.15 -4.84
N LEU A 103 -6.82 -4.58 -5.93
CA LEU A 103 -8.27 -4.70 -6.02
C LEU A 103 -8.64 -6.16 -5.76
N PRO A 104 -9.62 -6.46 -4.89
CA PRO A 104 -10.12 -7.83 -4.74
C PRO A 104 -10.64 -8.32 -6.10
N ALA A 105 -10.53 -9.62 -6.36
CA ALA A 105 -11.18 -10.20 -7.54
C ALA A 105 -12.69 -9.94 -7.44
N GLU A 106 -13.30 -9.46 -8.52
CA GLU A 106 -14.76 -9.44 -8.59
C GLU A 106 -15.25 -10.90 -8.56
N PRO A 107 -16.29 -11.21 -7.77
CA PRO A 107 -16.84 -12.56 -7.67
C PRO A 107 -17.48 -13.03 -8.98
#